data_AF-A0AAV8VNU6-F1
#
_entry.id   AF-A0AAV8VNU6-F1
#
_cell.length_a   1.000
_cell.length_b   1.000
_cell.length_c   1.000
_cell.angle_alpha   90.00
_cell.angle_beta   90.00
_cell.angle_gamma   90.00
#
_symmetry.space_group_name_H-M   'P 1'
#
loop_
_entity.id
_entity.type
_entity.pdbx_description
1 polymer ?
#
loop_
_entity_poly.entity_id
_entity_poly.type
_entity_poly.pdbx_seq_one_letter_code
_entity_poly.pdbx_strand_id
1 'polypeptide(L)' 'MKLLILYGIFSVIVLVSEAALSIYPADPNYPGSCYSDLTGKMEYEEVNTHLSGCARAICRNDGTIQVAT' A
#
# COMPACT_ATOMS: atom_id res chain seq x y z
N MET A 1 -12.49 -18.02 -34.27
CA MET A 1 -11.07 -17.72 -33.91
C MET A 1 -10.89 -16.32 -33.31
N LYS A 2 -11.55 -15.26 -33.84
CA LYS A 2 -11.45 -13.89 -33.29
C LYS A 2 -11.91 -13.70 -31.83
N LEU A 3 -12.92 -14.46 -31.37
CA LEU A 3 -13.47 -14.35 -30.01
C LEU A 3 -12.54 -14.88 -28.90
N LEU A 4 -11.68 -15.86 -29.22
CA LEU A 4 -10.74 -16.43 -28.25
C LEU A 4 -9.60 -15.47 -27.91
N ILE A 5 -9.20 -14.64 -28.89
CA ILE A 5 -8.14 -13.64 -28.72
C ILE A 5 -8.62 -12.51 -27.80
N LEU A 6 -9.88 -12.10 -27.92
CA LEU A 6 -10.49 -11.09 -27.06
C LEU A 6 -10.55 -11.53 -25.60
N TYR A 7 -10.93 -12.79 -25.33
CA TYR A 7 -10.93 -13.35 -23.97
C TYR A 7 -9.51 -13.43 -23.39
N GLY A 8 -8.52 -13.80 -24.19
CA GLY A 8 -7.12 -13.84 -23.77
C GLY A 8 -6.59 -12.47 -23.36
N ILE A 9 -6.87 -11.43 -24.14
CA ILE A 9 -6.43 -10.05 -23.84
C ILE A 9 -7.12 -9.52 -22.58
N PHE A 10 -8.41 -9.80 -22.40
CA PHE A 10 -9.15 -9.36 -21.23
C PHE A 10 -8.63 -9.98 -19.93
N SER A 11 -8.24 -11.26 -19.97
CA SER A 11 -7.64 -11.95 -18.81
C SER A 11 -6.30 -11.35 -18.39
N VAL A 12 -5.49 -10.87 -19.35
CA VAL A 12 -4.18 -10.27 -19.05
C VAL A 12 -4.35 -8.89 -18.40
N ILE A 13 -5.35 -8.11 -18.78
CA ILE A 13 -5.58 -6.78 -18.21
C ILE A 13 -6.01 -6.87 -16.74
N VAL A 14 -6.83 -7.85 -16.37
CA VAL A 14 -7.30 -8.02 -14.98
C VAL A 14 -6.16 -8.42 -14.03
N LEU A 15 -5.20 -9.21 -14.51
CA LEU A 15 -4.03 -9.64 -13.73
C LEU A 15 -3.05 -8.49 -13.39
N VAL A 16 -3.06 -7.40 -14.16
CA VAL A 16 -2.09 -6.29 -14.00
C VAL A 16 -2.57 -5.24 -12.98
N SER A 17 -3.84 -5.28 -12.57
CA SER A 17 -4.47 -4.25 -11.73
C SER A 17 -4.48 -4.52 -10.21
N GLU A 18 -3.72 -5.51 -9.73
CA GLU A 18 -3.63 -5.76 -8.28
C GLU A 18 -2.67 -4.76 -7.60
N ALA A 19 -3.17 -3.56 -7.33
CA ALA A 19 -2.52 -2.66 -6.37
C ALA A 19 -2.70 -3.25 -4.96
N ALA A 20 -1.63 -3.76 -4.37
CA ALA A 20 -1.67 -4.28 -3.01
C ALA A 20 -1.74 -3.10 -2.02
N LEU A 21 -2.90 -2.94 -1.38
CA LEU A 21 -3.08 -2.00 -0.27
C LEU A 21 -3.00 -2.78 1.04
N SER A 22 -2.07 -2.41 1.92
CA SER A 22 -1.99 -2.94 3.28
C SER A 22 -2.17 -1.81 4.29
N ILE A 23 -2.87 -2.11 5.40
CA ILE A 23 -3.16 -1.16 6.47
C ILE A 23 -2.61 -1.73 7.77
N TYR A 24 -1.73 -0.98 8.43
CA TYR A 24 -1.23 -1.30 9.76
C TYR A 24 -2.02 -0.50 10.79
N PRO A 25 -2.53 -1.15 11.85
CA PRO A 25 -3.31 -0.48 12.89
C PRO A 25 -2.45 0.45 13.74
N ALA A 26 -3.10 1.37 14.46
CA ALA A 26 -2.43 2.26 15.39
C ALA A 26 -1.77 1.49 16.54
N ASP A 27 -0.51 1.84 16.84
CA ASP A 27 0.22 1.29 17.97
C ASP A 27 -0.02 2.14 19.23
N PRO A 28 -0.61 1.58 20.30
CA PRO A 28 -0.88 2.32 21.54
C PRO A 28 0.38 2.81 22.27
N ASN A 29 1.57 2.25 21.96
CA ASN A 29 2.83 2.67 22.58
C ASN A 29 3.43 3.94 21.94
N TYR A 30 2.92 4.35 20.78
CA TYR A 30 3.46 5.48 20.01
C TYR A 30 2.41 6.59 19.81
N PRO A 31 1.88 7.20 20.88
CA PRO A 31 0.86 8.24 20.75
C PRO A 31 1.39 9.46 19.96
N GLY A 32 0.61 9.93 18.99
CA GLY A 32 0.99 11.07 18.15
C GLY A 32 1.89 10.72 16.96
N SER A 33 2.08 9.43 16.68
CA SER A 33 2.87 8.92 15.56
C SER A 33 2.32 7.57 15.11
N CYS A 34 2.71 7.13 13.92
CA CYS A 34 2.50 5.76 13.50
C CYS A 34 3.80 4.95 13.65
N TYR A 35 3.67 3.64 13.89
CA TYR A 35 4.82 2.75 13.95
C TYR A 35 4.50 1.43 13.22
N SER A 36 5.45 0.95 12.41
CA SER A 36 5.47 -0.43 11.95
C SER A 36 6.91 -0.91 11.82
N ASP A 37 7.10 -2.24 11.84
CA ASP A 37 8.41 -2.85 11.57
C ASP A 37 8.94 -2.52 10.16
N LEU A 38 8.05 -2.16 9.24
CA LEU A 38 8.36 -1.89 7.84
C LEU A 38 8.87 -0.45 7.62
N THR A 39 8.31 0.51 8.36
CA THR A 39 8.56 1.95 8.17
C THR A 39 9.35 2.57 9.32
N GLY A 40 9.42 1.91 10.47
CA GLY A 40 9.78 2.54 11.74
C GLY A 40 8.71 3.54 12.19
N LYS A 41 9.12 4.49 13.05
CA LYS A 41 8.28 5.58 13.51
C LYS A 41 8.07 6.61 12.39
N MET A 42 6.83 6.98 12.13
CA MET A 42 6.43 8.03 11.19
C MET A 42 5.57 9.08 11.92
N GLU A 43 5.75 10.35 11.59
CA GLU A 43 4.86 11.41 12.04
C GLU A 43 3.55 11.40 11.24
N TYR A 44 2.50 11.98 11.81
CA TYR A 44 1.23 12.11 11.10
C TYR A 44 1.39 12.88 9.78
N GLU A 45 0.73 12.39 8.74
CA GLU A 45 0.80 12.89 7.37
C GLU A 45 2.18 12.70 6.70
N GLU A 46 3.14 12.10 7.39
CA GLU A 46 4.42 11.74 6.81
C GLU A 46 4.23 10.65 5.74
N VAL A 47 4.97 10.83 4.64
CA VAL A 47 4.96 9.93 3.50
C VAL A 47 6.35 9.35 3.34
N ASN A 48 6.46 8.03 3.44
CA ASN A 48 7.69 7.32 3.14
C ASN A 48 7.55 6.64 1.77
N THR A 49 8.30 7.16 0.78
CA THR A 49 8.33 6.62 -0.59
C THR A 49 9.51 5.69 -0.85
N HIS A 50 10.33 5.39 0.17
CA HIS A 50 11.53 4.58 0.03
C HIS A 50 11.33 3.11 0.43
N LEU A 51 10.08 2.68 0.63
CA LEU A 51 9.80 1.27 0.92
C LEU A 51 9.99 0.41 -0.33
N SER A 52 11.05 -0.40 -0.33
CA SER A 52 11.33 -1.46 -1.30
C SER A 52 10.98 -1.12 -2.76
N GLY A 53 11.38 0.07 -3.22
CA GLY A 53 11.40 0.46 -4.64
C GLY A 53 10.06 0.77 -5.32
N CYS A 54 8.94 0.29 -4.80
CA CYS A 54 7.61 0.51 -5.39
C CYS A 54 6.52 0.84 -4.37
N ALA A 55 6.80 0.79 -3.07
CA ALA A 55 5.78 1.00 -2.05
C ALA A 55 5.83 2.42 -1.48
N ARG A 56 4.65 3.01 -1.28
CA ARG A 56 4.46 4.26 -0.56
C ARG A 56 3.70 3.99 0.72
N ALA A 57 4.29 4.33 1.86
CA ALA A 57 3.63 4.33 3.15
C ALA A 57 3.18 5.76 3.52
N ILE A 58 2.01 5.88 4.12
CA ILE A 58 1.46 7.15 4.62
C ILE A 58 0.97 6.90 6.04
N CYS A 59 1.44 7.70 6.99
CA CYS A 59 0.92 7.73 8.35
C CYS A 59 -0.30 8.66 8.41
N ARG A 60 -1.45 8.14 8.81
CA ARG A 60 -2.72 8.87 8.90
C ARG A 60 -2.92 9.44 10.31
N ASN A 61 -3.74 10.49 10.41
CA ASN A 61 -4.05 11.17 11.69
C ASN A 61 -4.82 10.28 12.69
N ASP A 62 -5.27 9.09 12.27
CA ASP A 62 -5.89 8.08 13.12
C ASP A 62 -4.87 7.09 13.71
N GLY A 63 -3.58 7.27 13.45
CA GLY A 63 -2.51 6.36 13.88
C GLY A 63 -2.25 5.20 12.95
N THR A 64 -3.02 5.04 11.87
CA THR A 64 -2.83 3.92 10.93
C THR A 64 -1.79 4.22 9.87
N ILE A 65 -1.09 3.19 9.39
CA ILE A 65 -0.18 3.29 8.23
C ILE A 65 -0.83 2.63 7.04
N GLN A 66 -0.99 3.37 5.95
CA GLN A 66 -1.43 2.84 4.67
C GLN A 66 -0.23 2.65 3.75
N VAL A 67 -0.01 1.43 3.29
CA VAL A 67 1.03 1.11 2.31
C VAL A 67 0.37 0.69 1.01
N ALA A 68 0.73 1.37 -0.07
CA ALA A 68 0.29 1.05 -1.43
C ALA A 68 1.52 0.73 -2.29
N THR A 69 1.45 -0.35 -3.07
CA THR A 69 2.45 -0.76 -4.07
C THR A 69 1.95 -0.60 -5.48
#